data_AF-A0A6N9US72-F1
#
_entry.id   AF-A0A6N9US72-F1
#
_cell.length_a   1.000
_cell.length_b   1.000
_cell.length_c   1.000
_cell.angle_alpha   90.00
_cell.angle_beta   90.00
_cell.angle_gamma   90.00
#
_symmetry.space_group_name_H-M   'P 1'
#
loop_
_entity.id
_entity.type
_entity.pdbx_description
1 polymer ?
#
loop_
_entity_poly.entity_id
_entity_poly.type
_entity_poly.pdbx_seq_one_letter_code
_entity_poly.pdbx_strand_id
1 'polypeptide(L)' 'MHATKGDQLVQHGRVVGEHDKVAEIVEVMGEKGGPPYRVRFENGQEAVCSPGPDSEIRHREVQL' A
#
# COMPACT_ATOMS: atom_id res chain seq x y z
N MET A 1 -3.61 9.49 -5.31
CA MET A 1 -3.55 8.07 -4.92
C MET A 1 -4.75 7.76 -4.06
N HIS A 2 -5.54 6.74 -4.42
CA HIS A 2 -6.71 6.31 -3.65
C HIS A 2 -6.69 4.79 -3.51
N ALA A 3 -7.16 4.29 -2.37
CA ALA A 3 -7.17 2.87 -2.07
C ALA A 3 -8.43 2.48 -1.29
N THR A 4 -8.67 1.17 -1.22
CA THR A 4 -9.67 0.51 -0.40
C THR A 4 -8.99 -0.56 0.47
N LYS A 5 -9.66 -0.96 1.55
CA LYS A 5 -9.15 -2.04 2.42
C LYS A 5 -9.00 -3.33 1.61
N GLY A 6 -7.83 -3.95 1.69
CA GLY A 6 -7.45 -5.17 0.97
C GLY A 6 -6.63 -4.92 -0.30
N ASP A 7 -6.49 -3.67 -0.76
CA ASP A 7 -5.56 -3.31 -1.83
C ASP A 7 -4.10 -3.49 -1.37
N GLN A 8 -3.16 -3.59 -2.31
CA GLN A 8 -1.73 -3.61 -2.00
C GLN A 8 -1.10 -2.24 -2.26
N LEU A 9 -0.35 -1.74 -1.28
CA LEU A 9 0.60 -0.64 -1.48
C LEU A 9 1.95 -1.22 -1.90
N VAL A 10 2.44 -0.79 -3.05
CA VAL A 10 3.75 -1.16 -3.59
C VAL A 10 4.63 0.08 -3.62
N GLN A 11 5.79 0.01 -3.00
CA GLN A 11 6.82 1.04 -3.11
C GLN A 11 7.98 0.48 -3.94
N HIS A 12 8.26 1.11 -5.08
CA HIS A 12 9.30 0.64 -5.99
C HIS A 12 10.70 0.99 -5.48
N GLY A 13 11.61 0.02 -5.60
CA GLY A 13 13.04 0.23 -5.33
C GLY A 13 13.62 1.26 -6.30
N ARG A 14 14.49 2.16 -5.82
CA ARG A 14 15.11 3.21 -6.65
C ARG A 14 16.45 2.82 -7.25
N VAL A 15 17.03 1.72 -6.77
CA VAL A 15 18.36 1.23 -7.19
C VAL A 15 18.28 -0.22 -7.62
N VAL A 16 19.18 -0.61 -8.53
CA VAL A 16 19.27 -1.99 -9.03
C VAL A 16 19.53 -2.95 -7.87
N GLY A 17 18.70 -4.00 -7.77
CA GLY A 17 18.79 -5.02 -6.73
C GLY A 17 17.94 -4.75 -5.49
N GLU A 18 17.36 -3.55 -5.34
CA GLU A 18 16.34 -3.30 -4.31
C GLU A 18 15.01 -3.90 -4.77
N HIS A 19 14.42 -4.75 -3.93
CA HIS A 19 13.12 -5.35 -4.21
C HIS A 19 12.01 -4.37 -3.81
N ASP A 20 10.89 -4.44 -4.55
CA ASP A 20 9.69 -3.69 -4.20
C ASP A 20 9.24 -4.05 -2.78
N LYS A 21 8.83 -3.03 -2.02
CA LYS A 21 8.19 -3.22 -0.71
C LYS A 21 6.70 -3.28 -0.91
N VAL A 22 6.11 -4.44 -0.65
CA VAL A 22 4.68 -4.70 -0.80
C VAL A 22 4.04 -4.86 0.57
N ALA A 23 2.90 -4.19 0.78
CA ALA A 23 2.10 -4.34 2.00
C ALA A 23 0.60 -4.28 1.68
N GLU A 24 -0.21 -5.04 2.40
CA GLU A 24 -1.67 -4.99 2.31
C GLU A 24 -2.19 -3.75 3.05
N ILE A 25 -3.08 -2.98 2.46
CA ILE A 25 -3.79 -1.88 3.12
C ILE A 25 -4.91 -2.47 3.97
N VAL A 26 -4.72 -2.46 5.29
CA VAL A 26 -5.69 -3.02 6.24
C VAL A 26 -6.70 -1.98 6.73
N GLU A 27 -6.39 -0.69 6.57
CA GLU A 27 -7.25 0.44 6.89
C GLU A 27 -6.91 1.66 6.02
N VAL A 28 -7.95 2.36 5.53
CA VAL A 28 -7.80 3.65 4.86
C VAL A 28 -8.28 4.74 5.80
N MET A 29 -7.35 5.57 6.27
CA MET A 29 -7.60 6.56 7.33
C MET A 29 -7.80 7.97 6.78
N GLY A 30 -7.30 8.23 5.57
CA GLY A 30 -7.49 9.52 4.90
C GLY A 30 -8.85 9.66 4.24
N GLU A 31 -9.24 10.91 4.01
CA GLU A 31 -10.52 11.22 3.39
C GLU A 31 -10.59 10.72 1.94
N LYS A 32 -11.80 10.30 1.54
CA LYS A 32 -12.11 9.90 0.15
C LYS A 32 -11.17 8.81 -0.41
N GLY A 33 -10.65 7.93 0.44
CA GLY A 33 -9.74 6.86 0.03
C GLY A 33 -8.27 7.28 -0.05
N GLY A 34 -7.94 8.52 0.32
CA GLY A 34 -6.57 9.04 0.34
C GLY A 34 -5.75 8.55 1.55
N PRO A 35 -4.43 8.82 1.55
CA PRO A 35 -3.57 8.52 2.69
C PRO A 35 -3.88 9.44 3.90
N PRO A 36 -3.48 9.06 5.13
CA PRO A 36 -2.63 7.92 5.46
C PRO A 36 -3.35 6.56 5.38
N TYR A 37 -2.56 5.51 5.19
CA TYR A 37 -3.00 4.13 5.16
C TYR A 37 -2.36 3.35 6.31
N ARG A 38 -3.11 2.49 6.98
CA ARG A 38 -2.52 1.42 7.80
C ARG A 38 -2.23 0.25 6.88
N VAL A 39 -0.99 -0.20 6.88
CA VAL A 39 -0.54 -1.33 6.05
C VAL A 39 0.00 -2.46 6.91
N ARG A 40 -0.10 -3.68 6.41
CA ARG A 40 0.49 -4.89 6.99
C ARG A 40 1.48 -5.50 6.01
N PHE A 41 2.72 -5.65 6.44
CA PHE A 41 3.78 -6.31 5.67
C PHE A 41 3.67 -7.84 5.78
N GLU A 42 4.37 -8.56 4.91
CA GLU A 42 4.35 -10.05 4.90
C GLU A 42 4.82 -10.67 6.22
N ASN A 43 5.68 -9.99 6.97
CA ASN A 43 6.12 -10.44 8.29
C ASN A 43 5.08 -10.20 9.41
N GLY A 44 3.89 -9.69 9.06
CA GLY A 44 2.79 -9.38 9.98
C GLY A 44 2.92 -8.03 10.69
N GLN A 45 4.03 -7.31 10.53
CA GLN A 45 4.20 -5.99 11.12
C GLN A 45 3.24 -4.99 10.47
N GLU A 46 2.61 -4.16 11.30
CA GLU A 46 1.74 -3.07 10.84
C GLU A 46 2.41 -1.71 11.01
N ALA A 47 2.15 -0.79 10.07
CA ALA A 47 2.62 0.59 10.13
C ALA A 47 1.60 1.54 9.50
N VAL A 48 1.65 2.82 9.90
CA VAL A 48 0.94 3.90 9.21
C VAL A 48 1.87 4.50 8.16
N CYS A 49 1.40 4.60 6.93
CA CYS A 49 2.17 5.08 5.80
C CYS A 49 1.44 6.23 5.08
N SER A 50 2.20 7.27 4.71
CA SER A 50 1.80 8.25 3.70
C SER A 50 2.73 8.08 2.50
N PRO A 51 2.31 7.34 1.46
CA PRO A 51 3.18 6.96 0.35
C PRO A 51 3.64 8.15 -0.48
N GLY A 52 4.86 8.03 -1.00
CA GLY A 52 5.48 9.02 -1.89
C GLY A 52 5.13 8.81 -3.37
N PRO A 53 5.74 9.57 -4.28
CA PRO A 53 5.43 9.51 -5.71
C PRO A 53 5.80 8.18 -6.38
N ASP A 54 6.78 7.43 -5.85
CA ASP A 54 7.22 6.13 -6.38
C ASP A 54 6.41 4.95 -5.84
N SER A 55 5.15 5.22 -5.46
CA SER A 55 4.26 4.21 -4.89
C SER A 55 3.08 3.96 -5.82
N GLU A 56 2.66 2.71 -5.88
CA GLU A 56 1.55 2.21 -6.66
C GLU A 56 0.52 1.58 -5.71
N ILE A 57 -0.77 1.75 -6.02
CA ILE A 57 -1.84 0.96 -5.40
C ILE A 57 -2.27 -0.10 -6.42
N ARG A 58 -2.14 -1.38 -6.04
CA ARG A 58 -2.68 -2.50 -6.81
C ARG A 58 -4.02 -2.90 -6.20
N HIS A 59 -5.09 -2.63 -6.95
CA HIS A 59 -6.42 -2.98 -6.51
C HIS A 59 -6.62 -4.49 -6.52
N ARG A 60 -7.26 -5.02 -5.48
CA ARG A 60 -7.62 -6.44 -5.47
C ARG A 60 -8.67 -6.70 -6.55
N GLU A 61 -8.51 -7.79 -7.32
CA GLU A 61 -9.60 -8.27 -8.16
C GLU A 61 -10.79 -8.66 -7.27
N VAL A 62 -11.88 -7.91 -7.39
CA VAL A 62 -13.16 -8.30 -6.80
C VAL A 62 -13.73 -9.40 -7.69
N GLN A 63 -13.60 -10.65 -7.27
CA GLN A 63 -14.37 -11.73 -7.86
C GLN A 63 -15.83 -11.52 -7.46
N LEU A 64 -16.65 -11.13 -8.44
CA LEU A 64 -18.11 -11.01 -8.33
C LEU A 64 -18.78 -12.38 -8.26
#